data_AF-A0A354FUD5-F1
#
_entry.id   AF-A0A354FUD5-F1
#
_cell.length_a   1.000
_cell.length_b   1.000
_cell.length_c   1.000
_cell.angle_alpha   90.00
_cell.angle_beta   90.00
_cell.angle_gamma   90.00
#
_symmetry.space_group_name_H-M   'P 1'
#
loop_
_entity.id
_entity.type
_entity.pdbx_description
1 polymer ?
#
loop_
_entity_poly.entity_id
_entity_poly.type
_entity_poly.pdbx_seq_one_letter_code
_entity_poly.pdbx_strand_id
1 'polypeptide(L)'
;MNQFLTIALLFFALPIYGQAFKEAWAPLVEASCIDCHDSNTDTPLNLEKIGHDLSDPNTFRQWVEIFDQVDSGEMPPKKKKRPDRVIKNKALATLHKHLRDASLAKLIKEGRAPVRRLTRTEYEYTLHDLLGISGDLASKLPPESTTSTFDTIAADQGISTVHIRSYLAAADQAIDETIELRPRPDRKPRLIDYPNHPYLQMWFKRELRRGGNTVKRKKDALVIFDDRPHTTQSNNMGIRFKVPGRYHIKAEAHAFQARTPVTFCIYRGNDLGGVRELIGSWQLNPGKPRQVAVEHYFTPGDYFYLAPADLDCDPNGRKVLAVGARDYRGEGVAIRRLTLEGPLEKQWPPERTRKLLGDVEFRAGPKGNYAIVLGKSPMEQIKEIVSRIGPRALRRPLRDTEPKAWAALAKPVLESGRGFEEGLRVVLRALLSSPEFLYHEAAPGPLDDYALATRLSYLLWKSLPDDQLL
;
A
#
# COMPACT_ATOMS: atom_id res chain seq x y z
N MET A 1 -52.94 -18.66 52.66
CA MET A 1 -51.70 -19.04 51.94
C MET A 1 -50.98 -17.75 51.55
N ASN A 2 -50.06 -17.29 52.41
CA ASN A 2 -49.22 -16.11 52.16
C ASN A 2 -48.02 -16.55 51.32
N GLN A 3 -47.89 -16.03 50.09
CA GLN A 3 -46.62 -16.08 49.36
C GLN A 3 -46.04 -14.67 49.32
N PHE A 4 -45.00 -14.46 50.11
CA PHE A 4 -44.17 -13.26 50.07
C PHE A 4 -43.34 -13.26 48.77
N LEU A 5 -43.42 -12.15 48.05
CA LEU A 5 -42.65 -11.85 46.85
C LEU A 5 -41.25 -11.40 47.28
N THR A 6 -40.23 -12.23 47.09
CA THR A 6 -38.84 -11.87 47.38
C THR A 6 -38.28 -11.05 46.22
N ILE A 7 -38.28 -9.72 46.34
CA ILE A 7 -37.58 -8.82 45.42
C ILE A 7 -36.08 -8.91 45.74
N ALA A 8 -35.34 -9.64 44.91
CA ALA A 8 -33.88 -9.64 44.95
C ALA A 8 -33.36 -8.33 44.34
N LEU A 9 -33.05 -7.36 45.20
CA LEU A 9 -32.24 -6.19 44.83
C LEU A 9 -30.81 -6.65 44.51
N LEU A 10 -30.54 -6.86 43.23
CA LEU A 10 -29.18 -6.93 42.70
C LEU A 10 -28.55 -5.53 42.82
N PHE A 11 -27.87 -5.28 43.93
CA PHE A 11 -26.90 -4.20 44.04
C PHE A 11 -25.78 -4.47 43.03
N PHE A 12 -25.80 -3.79 41.88
CA PHE A 12 -24.59 -3.58 41.11
C PHE A 12 -23.65 -2.72 41.97
N ALA A 13 -22.72 -3.37 42.67
CA ALA A 13 -21.58 -2.67 43.24
C ALA A 13 -20.79 -2.08 42.08
N LEU A 14 -20.93 -0.77 41.86
CA LEU A 14 -19.98 0.00 41.07
C LEU A 14 -18.59 -0.30 41.64
N PRO A 15 -17.65 -0.79 40.83
CA PRO A 15 -16.40 -1.24 41.39
C PRO A 15 -15.63 -0.02 41.89
N ILE A 16 -15.23 -0.10 43.17
CA ILE A 16 -14.49 0.92 43.93
C ILE A 16 -13.02 0.94 43.45
N TYR A 17 -12.78 1.08 42.15
CA TYR A 17 -11.45 0.96 41.57
C TYR A 17 -10.53 2.17 41.87
N GLY A 18 -11.10 3.34 42.22
CA GLY A 18 -10.31 4.56 42.48
C GLY A 18 -9.79 4.72 43.91
N GLN A 19 -10.43 4.09 44.90
CA GLN A 19 -10.17 4.41 46.31
C GLN A 19 -8.95 3.67 46.89
N ALA A 20 -8.71 2.43 46.44
CA ALA A 20 -7.66 1.59 47.01
C ALA A 20 -6.22 2.04 46.64
N PHE A 21 -6.00 2.61 45.45
CA PHE A 21 -4.65 3.14 45.12
C PHE A 21 -4.43 4.52 45.73
N LYS A 22 -5.47 5.35 45.88
CA LYS A 22 -5.39 6.65 46.56
C LYS A 22 -4.83 6.48 47.97
N GLU A 23 -5.36 5.52 48.73
CA GLU A 23 -4.91 5.22 50.09
C GLU A 23 -3.46 4.69 50.13
N ALA A 24 -3.08 3.85 49.16
CA ALA A 24 -1.71 3.32 49.07
C ALA A 24 -0.68 4.39 48.66
N TRP A 25 -1.11 5.40 47.91
CA TRP A 25 -0.25 6.46 47.37
C TRP A 25 -0.13 7.68 48.31
N ALA A 26 -1.14 7.95 49.14
CA ALA A 26 -1.14 9.10 50.05
C ALA A 26 0.12 9.22 50.94
N PRO A 27 0.65 8.14 51.57
CA PRO A 27 1.86 8.25 52.39
C PRO A 27 3.10 8.66 51.59
N LEU A 28 3.15 8.31 50.29
CA LEU A 28 4.24 8.72 49.41
C LEU A 28 4.14 10.22 49.07
N VAL A 29 2.91 10.70 48.84
CA VAL A 29 2.63 12.11 48.53
C VAL A 29 3.03 13.00 49.69
N GLU A 30 2.58 12.65 50.90
CA GLU A 30 2.89 13.38 52.14
C GLU A 30 4.40 13.36 52.44
N ALA A 31 5.07 12.23 52.21
CA ALA A 31 6.47 12.09 52.57
C ALA A 31 7.43 12.85 51.63
N SER A 32 7.08 13.06 50.36
CA SER A 32 8.06 13.48 49.35
C SER A 32 7.55 14.24 48.12
N CYS A 33 6.24 14.44 47.95
CA CYS A 33 5.70 15.06 46.73
C CYS A 33 5.02 16.41 46.98
N ILE A 34 4.29 16.56 48.10
CA ILE A 34 3.39 17.71 48.30
C ILE A 34 4.14 19.05 48.43
N ASP A 35 5.36 19.04 48.96
CA ASP A 35 6.21 20.24 49.09
C ASP A 35 6.51 20.95 47.74
N CYS A 36 6.29 20.28 46.60
CA CYS A 36 6.58 20.81 45.26
C CYS A 36 5.42 20.68 44.27
N HIS A 37 4.37 19.91 44.59
CA HIS A 37 3.28 19.56 43.67
C HIS A 37 1.90 19.79 44.31
N ASP A 38 1.73 20.93 44.97
CA ASP A 38 0.49 21.37 45.61
C ASP A 38 -0.20 22.51 44.81
N SER A 39 -1.22 23.13 45.39
CA SER A 39 -1.89 24.31 44.82
C SER A 39 -1.13 25.63 44.90
N ASN A 40 -0.05 25.70 45.69
CA ASN A 40 0.68 26.93 45.98
C ASN A 40 2.09 26.96 45.36
N THR A 41 2.48 25.90 44.64
CA THR A 41 3.80 25.73 44.03
C THR A 41 3.74 25.88 42.50
N ASP A 42 4.78 26.47 41.93
CA ASP A 42 4.89 26.72 40.49
C ASP A 42 5.44 25.49 39.75
N THR A 43 4.69 24.40 39.80
CA THR A 43 4.94 23.23 38.93
C THR A 43 3.69 22.90 38.10
N PRO A 44 3.85 22.34 36.89
CA PRO A 44 2.71 21.95 36.05
C PRO A 44 1.81 20.87 36.65
N LEU A 45 2.27 20.18 37.70
CA LEU A 45 1.59 19.07 38.34
C LEU A 45 1.06 19.48 39.72
N ASN A 46 -0.24 19.35 39.93
CA ASN A 46 -0.89 19.60 41.21
C ASN A 46 -1.61 18.33 41.69
N LEU A 47 -1.06 17.65 42.69
CA LEU A 47 -1.58 16.39 43.22
C LEU A 47 -2.88 16.54 44.01
N GLU A 48 -3.22 17.76 44.46
CA GLU A 48 -4.48 18.04 45.17
C GLU A 48 -5.69 18.14 44.22
N LYS A 49 -5.44 18.40 42.93
CA LYS A 49 -6.47 18.58 41.90
C LYS A 49 -6.64 17.38 40.97
N ILE A 50 -5.70 16.42 40.99
CA ILE A 50 -5.77 15.25 40.12
C ILE A 50 -6.85 14.29 40.61
N GLY A 51 -7.70 13.84 39.68
CA GLY A 51 -8.70 12.82 39.95
C GLY A 51 -8.06 11.45 40.24
N HIS A 52 -8.84 10.53 40.80
CA HIS A 52 -8.42 9.13 40.97
C HIS A 52 -9.26 8.15 40.14
N ASP A 53 -10.08 8.67 39.23
CA ASP A 53 -10.84 7.85 38.31
C ASP A 53 -9.96 7.49 37.10
N LEU A 54 -9.38 6.29 37.13
CA LEU A 54 -8.55 5.78 36.03
C LEU A 54 -9.37 5.41 34.77
N SER A 55 -10.70 5.53 34.80
CA SER A 55 -11.52 5.42 33.58
C SER A 55 -11.51 6.70 32.74
N ASP A 56 -11.18 7.85 33.34
CA ASP A 56 -10.99 9.11 32.62
C ASP A 56 -9.63 9.13 31.89
N PRO A 57 -9.59 9.34 30.55
CA PRO A 57 -8.35 9.30 29.78
C PRO A 57 -7.28 10.32 30.20
N ASN A 58 -7.69 11.50 30.69
CA ASN A 58 -6.75 12.53 31.12
C ASN A 58 -6.10 12.15 32.45
N THR A 59 -6.93 11.75 33.41
CA THR A 59 -6.51 11.27 34.73
C THR A 59 -5.58 10.06 34.60
N PHE A 60 -5.93 9.09 33.76
CA PHE A 60 -5.09 7.92 33.49
C PHE A 60 -3.70 8.31 32.98
N ARG A 61 -3.62 9.19 31.97
CA ARG A 61 -2.33 9.65 31.42
C ARG A 61 -1.46 10.33 32.47
N GLN A 62 -2.04 11.22 33.27
CA GLN A 62 -1.31 11.90 34.34
C GLN A 62 -0.73 10.90 35.35
N TRP A 63 -1.50 9.89 35.76
CA TRP A 63 -1.00 8.87 36.68
C TRP A 63 0.05 7.94 36.08
N VAL A 64 0.02 7.66 34.77
CA VAL A 64 1.10 6.95 34.07
C VAL A 64 2.39 7.78 34.10
N GLU A 65 2.33 9.06 33.78
CA GLU A 65 3.50 9.95 33.83
C GLU A 65 4.09 10.03 35.25
N ILE A 66 3.24 10.16 36.28
CA ILE A 66 3.66 10.14 37.69
C ILE A 66 4.33 8.80 38.02
N PHE A 67 3.73 7.68 37.62
CA PHE A 67 4.28 6.35 37.84
C PHE A 67 5.68 6.21 37.22
N ASP A 68 5.83 6.56 35.94
CA ASP A 68 7.08 6.45 35.19
C ASP A 68 8.20 7.32 35.78
N GLN A 69 7.87 8.55 36.18
CA GLN A 69 8.81 9.49 36.83
C GLN A 69 9.30 8.99 38.20
N VAL A 70 8.41 8.35 38.99
CA VAL A 70 8.77 7.79 40.30
C VAL A 70 9.51 6.47 40.15
N ASP A 71 9.11 5.60 39.22
CA ASP A 71 9.72 4.29 38.98
C ASP A 71 11.17 4.44 38.46
N SER A 72 11.37 5.27 37.43
CA SER A 72 12.68 5.63 36.88
C SER A 72 13.60 6.33 37.90
N GLY A 73 13.02 6.86 38.99
CA GLY A 73 13.74 7.58 40.03
C GLY A 73 14.13 9.00 39.65
N GLU A 74 13.57 9.55 38.57
CA GLU A 74 13.68 10.97 38.25
C GLU A 74 13.05 11.85 39.34
N MET A 75 11.93 11.39 39.90
CA MET A 75 11.26 12.02 41.03
C MET A 75 11.41 11.22 42.34
N PRO A 76 11.62 11.90 43.49
CA PRO A 76 11.99 13.32 43.63
C PRO A 76 13.39 13.62 43.03
N PRO A 77 13.70 14.87 42.66
CA PRO A 77 15.02 15.22 42.11
C PRO A 77 16.18 14.82 43.03
N LYS A 78 17.37 14.58 42.48
CA LYS A 78 18.56 14.12 43.26
C LYS A 78 18.90 14.97 44.49
N LYS A 79 18.53 16.25 44.51
CA LYS A 79 18.79 17.20 45.61
C LYS A 79 17.73 17.17 46.73
N LYS A 80 16.62 16.44 46.55
CA LYS A 80 15.53 16.33 47.52
C LYS A 80 15.64 15.02 48.28
N LYS A 81 15.07 15.00 49.50
CA LYS A 81 15.02 13.79 50.32
C LYS A 81 14.22 12.72 49.59
N ARG A 82 14.76 11.51 49.53
CA ARG A 82 14.05 10.36 48.94
C ARG A 82 13.10 9.74 49.96
N PRO A 83 11.93 9.26 49.53
CA PRO A 83 10.99 8.55 50.39
C PRO A 83 11.57 7.21 50.83
N ASP A 84 10.98 6.63 51.88
CA ASP A 84 11.27 5.26 52.29
C ASP A 84 11.00 4.27 51.15
N ARG A 85 11.89 3.29 50.99
CA ARG A 85 11.82 2.33 49.87
C ARG A 85 10.60 1.43 49.96
N VAL A 86 10.16 1.07 51.17
CA VAL A 86 8.98 0.22 51.38
C VAL A 86 7.72 1.00 50.99
N ILE A 87 7.62 2.26 51.41
CA ILE A 87 6.52 3.15 51.04
C ILE A 87 6.46 3.34 49.52
N LYS A 88 7.59 3.69 48.90
CA LYS A 88 7.70 3.85 47.44
C LYS A 88 7.27 2.58 46.70
N ASN A 89 7.84 1.43 47.05
CA ASN A 89 7.59 0.18 46.32
C ASN A 89 6.15 -0.29 46.48
N LYS A 90 5.54 -0.10 47.66
CA LYS A 90 4.12 -0.41 47.89
C LYS A 90 3.23 0.47 47.02
N ALA A 91 3.49 1.77 47.00
CA ALA A 91 2.74 2.73 46.20
C ALA A 91 2.83 2.40 44.69
N LEU A 92 4.04 2.17 44.18
CA LEU A 92 4.26 1.76 42.78
C LEU A 92 3.57 0.45 42.44
N ALA A 93 3.69 -0.59 43.28
CA ALA A 93 3.05 -1.88 43.03
C ALA A 93 1.52 -1.76 42.95
N THR A 94 0.90 -0.98 43.84
CA THR A 94 -0.55 -0.75 43.82
C THR A 94 -0.98 0.08 42.61
N LEU A 95 -0.29 1.19 42.31
CA LEU A 95 -0.62 2.02 41.16
C LEU A 95 -0.44 1.26 39.84
N HIS A 96 0.65 0.50 39.69
CA HIS A 96 0.87 -0.36 38.52
C HIS A 96 -0.28 -1.35 38.33
N LYS A 97 -0.72 -2.03 39.39
CA LYS A 97 -1.86 -2.95 39.32
C LYS A 97 -3.12 -2.23 38.82
N HIS A 98 -3.45 -1.07 39.40
CA HIS A 98 -4.65 -0.33 39.03
C HIS A 98 -4.59 0.26 37.61
N LEU A 99 -3.44 0.79 37.18
CA LEU A 99 -3.21 1.25 35.80
C LEU A 99 -3.33 0.09 34.81
N ARG A 100 -2.75 -1.07 35.13
CA ARG A 100 -2.87 -2.28 34.31
C ARG A 100 -4.33 -2.74 34.22
N ASP A 101 -5.05 -2.81 35.33
CA ASP A 101 -6.44 -3.26 35.38
C ASP A 101 -7.37 -2.30 34.62
N ALA A 102 -7.19 -0.99 34.78
CA ALA A 102 -7.93 0.03 34.02
C ALA A 102 -7.63 -0.04 32.52
N SER A 103 -6.35 -0.19 32.15
CA SER A 103 -5.95 -0.37 30.74
C SER A 103 -6.54 -1.65 30.14
N LEU A 104 -6.56 -2.76 30.89
CA LEU A 104 -7.12 -4.02 30.43
C LEU A 104 -8.65 -3.93 30.28
N ALA A 105 -9.34 -3.32 31.24
CA ALA A 105 -10.79 -3.10 31.18
C ALA A 105 -11.16 -2.26 29.94
N LYS A 106 -10.39 -1.20 29.65
CA LYS A 106 -10.56 -0.40 28.44
C LYS A 106 -10.33 -1.23 27.18
N LEU A 107 -9.27 -2.03 27.13
CA LEU A 107 -8.92 -2.87 25.99
C LEU A 107 -9.97 -3.97 25.72
N ILE A 108 -10.57 -4.53 26.77
CA ILE A 108 -11.67 -5.50 26.65
C ILE A 108 -12.95 -4.84 26.15
N LYS A 109 -13.19 -3.57 26.50
CA LYS A 109 -14.42 -2.84 26.12
C LYS A 109 -14.33 -2.22 24.73
N GLU A 110 -13.24 -1.53 24.44
CA GLU A 110 -13.06 -0.69 23.24
C GLU A 110 -12.19 -1.37 22.18
N GLY A 111 -11.49 -2.43 22.54
CA GLY A 111 -10.49 -3.06 21.68
C GLY A 111 -9.13 -2.36 21.71
N ARG A 112 -8.19 -2.94 20.97
CA ARG A 112 -6.78 -2.47 20.95
C ARG A 112 -6.53 -1.32 19.99
N ALA A 113 -7.38 -1.17 18.98
CA ALA A 113 -7.20 -0.18 17.92
C ALA A 113 -8.57 0.26 17.40
N PRO A 114 -8.75 1.55 17.11
CA PRO A 114 -9.94 2.03 16.41
C PRO A 114 -10.03 1.38 15.03
N VAL A 115 -11.27 1.18 14.57
CA VAL A 115 -11.53 0.74 13.20
C VAL A 115 -10.99 1.78 12.24
N ARG A 116 -10.21 1.33 11.26
CA ARG A 116 -9.58 2.21 10.28
C ARG A 116 -9.65 1.59 8.90
N ARG A 117 -9.63 2.41 7.86
CA ARG A 117 -9.63 1.93 6.48
C ARG A 117 -8.22 1.46 6.08
N LEU A 118 -8.14 0.57 5.10
CA LEU A 118 -6.91 0.37 4.35
C LEU A 118 -6.52 1.70 3.70
N THR A 119 -5.29 2.12 3.86
CA THR A 119 -4.73 3.22 3.05
C THR A 119 -4.78 2.84 1.57
N ARG A 120 -4.68 3.81 0.66
CA ARG A 120 -4.68 3.55 -0.79
C ARG A 120 -3.56 2.60 -1.23
N THR A 121 -2.40 2.69 -0.59
CA THR A 121 -1.26 1.79 -0.83
C THR A 121 -1.54 0.41 -0.25
N GLU A 122 -2.08 0.32 0.97
CA GLU A 122 -2.46 -0.97 1.56
C GLU A 122 -3.53 -1.68 0.72
N TYR A 123 -4.53 -0.96 0.21
CA TYR A 123 -5.55 -1.51 -0.69
C TYR A 123 -4.95 -2.05 -1.99
N GLU A 124 -4.05 -1.28 -2.62
CA GLU A 124 -3.36 -1.68 -3.84
C GLU A 124 -2.54 -2.96 -3.64
N TYR A 125 -1.67 -2.99 -2.62
CA TYR A 125 -0.82 -4.15 -2.35
C TYR A 125 -1.64 -5.38 -1.96
N THR A 126 -2.71 -5.20 -1.19
CA THR A 126 -3.66 -6.27 -0.86
C THR A 126 -4.24 -6.90 -2.13
N LEU A 127 -4.63 -6.08 -3.11
CA LEU A 127 -5.15 -6.60 -4.39
C LEU A 127 -4.06 -7.22 -5.26
N HIS A 128 -2.84 -6.66 -5.26
CA HIS A 128 -1.70 -7.25 -5.97
C HIS A 128 -1.42 -8.66 -5.48
N ASP A 129 -1.35 -8.87 -4.16
CA ASP A 129 -1.06 -10.17 -3.57
C ASP A 129 -2.24 -11.15 -3.68
N LEU A 130 -3.47 -10.66 -3.53
CA LEU A 130 -4.67 -11.49 -3.60
C LEU A 130 -4.93 -11.99 -5.02
N LEU A 131 -4.70 -11.14 -6.03
CA LEU A 131 -5.11 -11.40 -7.41
C LEU A 131 -3.93 -11.64 -8.37
N GLY A 132 -2.69 -11.43 -7.94
CA GLY A 132 -1.49 -11.61 -8.78
C GLY A 132 -1.36 -10.54 -9.88
N ILE A 133 -1.78 -9.32 -9.58
CA ILE A 133 -1.75 -8.15 -10.47
C ILE A 133 -0.69 -7.14 -10.01
N SER A 134 -0.39 -6.12 -10.82
CA SER A 134 0.56 -5.07 -10.42
C SER A 134 0.23 -3.69 -11.01
N GLY A 135 -1.01 -3.49 -11.47
CA GLY A 135 -1.48 -2.20 -11.97
C GLY A 135 -1.57 -1.12 -10.89
N ASP A 136 -1.50 0.14 -11.35
CA ASP A 136 -1.65 1.33 -10.52
C ASP A 136 -3.14 1.55 -10.15
N LEU A 137 -3.45 1.28 -8.88
CA LEU A 137 -4.76 1.40 -8.26
C LEU A 137 -4.77 2.53 -7.21
N ALA A 138 -3.67 2.72 -6.49
CA ALA A 138 -3.57 3.69 -5.40
C ALA A 138 -3.76 5.13 -5.90
N SER A 139 -3.33 5.45 -7.13
CA SER A 139 -3.54 6.79 -7.73
C SER A 139 -4.99 7.13 -8.00
N LYS A 140 -5.89 6.13 -8.00
CA LYS A 140 -7.33 6.31 -8.28
C LYS A 140 -8.16 6.51 -7.02
N LEU A 141 -7.56 6.27 -5.87
CA LEU A 141 -8.18 6.45 -4.57
C LEU A 141 -7.88 7.86 -4.04
N PRO A 142 -8.83 8.51 -3.35
CA PRO A 142 -8.55 9.75 -2.66
C PRO A 142 -7.37 9.59 -1.69
N PRO A 143 -6.43 10.54 -1.65
CA PRO A 143 -5.30 10.48 -0.73
C PRO A 143 -5.75 10.67 0.72
N GLU A 144 -5.00 10.09 1.65
CA GLU A 144 -5.12 10.32 3.08
C GLU A 144 -4.76 11.78 3.46
N SER A 145 -5.15 12.22 4.66
CA SER A 145 -4.83 13.56 5.15
C SER A 145 -3.31 13.75 5.27
N THR A 146 -2.82 14.89 4.79
CA THR A 146 -1.40 15.27 4.90
C THR A 146 -1.07 16.04 6.18
N THR A 147 -2.08 16.40 6.98
CA THR A 147 -1.88 17.10 8.27
C THR A 147 -1.44 16.18 9.39
N SER A 148 -1.50 14.88 9.15
CA SER A 148 -1.30 13.82 10.13
C SER A 148 0.10 13.22 9.96
N THR A 149 0.76 12.87 11.07
CA THR A 149 2.14 12.31 11.04
C THR A 149 2.22 10.97 10.31
N PHE A 150 1.12 10.22 10.28
CA PHE A 150 1.02 8.92 9.63
C PHE A 150 -0.26 8.82 8.77
N ASP A 151 -0.20 8.02 7.71
CA ASP A 151 -1.32 7.71 6.81
C ASP A 151 -2.36 6.77 7.45
N THR A 152 -2.04 6.16 8.58
CA THR A 152 -2.86 5.15 9.29
C THR A 152 -3.68 5.69 10.47
N ILE A 153 -3.75 7.02 10.67
CA ILE A 153 -4.51 7.61 11.77
C ILE A 153 -6.02 7.45 11.53
N ALA A 154 -6.66 6.56 12.28
CA ALA A 154 -8.06 6.20 12.11
C ALA A 154 -9.04 7.39 12.19
N ALA A 155 -8.75 8.36 13.08
CA ALA A 155 -9.59 9.55 13.27
C ALA A 155 -9.72 10.40 12.00
N ASP A 156 -8.75 10.32 11.09
CA ASP A 156 -8.69 11.11 9.85
C ASP A 156 -9.11 10.29 8.62
N GLN A 157 -9.51 9.02 8.80
CA GLN A 157 -9.85 8.09 7.71
C GLN A 157 -11.36 7.96 7.49
N GLY A 158 -12.07 9.08 7.47
CA GLY A 158 -13.49 9.11 7.10
C GLY A 158 -13.74 8.63 5.66
N ILE A 159 -14.92 8.05 5.41
CA ILE A 159 -15.36 7.64 4.08
C ILE A 159 -16.32 8.66 3.46
N SER A 160 -16.16 8.91 2.17
CA SER A 160 -17.03 9.79 1.40
C SER A 160 -17.61 9.06 0.19
N THR A 161 -18.58 9.67 -0.49
CA THR A 161 -19.15 9.12 -1.73
C THR A 161 -18.11 8.97 -2.85
N VAL A 162 -17.09 9.84 -2.87
CA VAL A 162 -15.95 9.73 -3.80
C VAL A 162 -15.15 8.48 -3.51
N HIS A 163 -14.86 8.17 -2.24
CA HIS A 163 -14.17 6.93 -1.87
C HIS A 163 -14.91 5.69 -2.37
N ILE A 164 -16.23 5.61 -2.13
CA ILE A 164 -17.04 4.44 -2.55
C ILE A 164 -16.96 4.25 -4.06
N ARG A 165 -17.11 5.33 -4.85
CA ARG A 165 -17.00 5.27 -6.31
C ARG A 165 -15.60 4.83 -6.76
N SER A 166 -14.55 5.38 -6.13
CA SER A 166 -13.16 5.04 -6.42
C SER A 166 -12.84 3.58 -6.08
N TYR A 167 -13.34 3.03 -4.97
CA TYR A 167 -13.16 1.61 -4.64
C TYR A 167 -13.83 0.69 -5.64
N LEU A 168 -15.08 0.98 -6.02
CA LEU A 168 -15.78 0.19 -7.02
C LEU A 168 -15.04 0.20 -8.37
N ALA A 169 -14.52 1.35 -8.79
CA ALA A 169 -13.75 1.48 -10.03
C ALA A 169 -12.37 0.79 -9.95
N ALA A 170 -11.68 0.88 -8.81
CA ALA A 170 -10.41 0.20 -8.58
C ALA A 170 -10.59 -1.33 -8.53
N ALA A 171 -11.66 -1.81 -7.89
CA ALA A 171 -12.02 -3.23 -7.89
C ALA A 171 -12.33 -3.73 -9.30
N ASP A 172 -13.10 -2.98 -10.10
CA ASP A 172 -13.39 -3.34 -11.49
C ASP A 172 -12.10 -3.46 -12.32
N GLN A 173 -11.18 -2.48 -12.20
CA GLN A 173 -9.89 -2.53 -12.87
C GLN A 173 -9.04 -3.72 -12.41
N ALA A 174 -9.00 -3.99 -11.10
CA ALA A 174 -8.25 -5.13 -10.57
C ALA A 174 -8.80 -6.44 -11.13
N ILE A 175 -10.13 -6.58 -11.23
CA ILE A 175 -10.79 -7.76 -11.80
C ILE A 175 -10.50 -7.86 -13.32
N ASP A 176 -10.55 -6.74 -14.05
CA ASP A 176 -10.19 -6.68 -15.47
C ASP A 176 -8.74 -7.09 -15.75
N GLU A 177 -7.81 -6.68 -14.89
CA GLU A 177 -6.41 -7.07 -14.98
C GLU A 177 -6.19 -8.56 -14.66
N THR A 178 -6.98 -9.07 -13.72
CA THR A 178 -6.89 -10.46 -13.26
C THR A 178 -7.49 -11.45 -14.24
N ILE A 179 -8.68 -11.16 -14.80
CA ILE A 179 -9.42 -12.03 -15.72
C ILE A 179 -9.03 -11.65 -17.15
N GLU A 180 -8.01 -12.32 -17.67
CA GLU A 180 -7.46 -12.03 -18.99
C GLU A 180 -7.73 -13.19 -19.97
N LEU A 181 -8.80 -13.05 -20.74
CA LEU A 181 -9.30 -14.05 -21.68
C LEU A 181 -9.10 -13.64 -23.15
N ARG A 182 -8.43 -12.52 -23.42
CA ARG A 182 -8.17 -12.05 -24.79
C ARG A 182 -7.17 -12.97 -25.50
N PRO A 183 -6.96 -12.79 -26.81
CA PRO A 183 -5.94 -13.55 -27.54
C PRO A 183 -4.56 -13.40 -26.92
N ARG A 184 -3.81 -14.51 -26.91
CA ARG A 184 -2.42 -14.49 -26.45
C ARG A 184 -1.64 -13.46 -27.26
N PRO A 185 -0.97 -12.48 -26.62
CA PRO A 185 -0.17 -11.49 -27.31
C PRO A 185 1.05 -12.13 -28.00
N ASP A 186 1.53 -11.50 -29.07
CA ASP A 186 2.76 -11.91 -29.73
C ASP A 186 3.96 -11.69 -28.80
N ARG A 187 4.71 -12.77 -28.54
CA ARG A 187 5.88 -12.77 -27.65
C ARG A 187 7.19 -12.49 -28.38
N LYS A 188 7.18 -12.36 -29.71
CA LYS A 188 8.41 -12.12 -30.48
C LYS A 188 9.10 -10.84 -29.99
N PRO A 189 10.42 -10.88 -29.72
CA PRO A 189 11.16 -9.68 -29.35
C PRO A 189 10.97 -8.57 -30.39
N ARG A 190 10.46 -7.43 -29.96
CA ARG A 190 10.27 -6.23 -30.79
C ARG A 190 11.52 -5.37 -30.68
N LEU A 191 12.21 -5.18 -31.80
CA LEU A 191 13.37 -4.30 -31.91
C LEU A 191 12.89 -2.85 -32.13
N ILE A 192 13.42 -1.90 -31.36
CA ILE A 192 13.31 -0.48 -31.66
C ILE A 192 14.63 0.00 -32.26
N ASP A 193 14.62 0.26 -33.55
CA ASP A 193 15.73 0.92 -34.25
C ASP A 193 15.56 2.44 -34.16
N TYR A 194 15.92 3.01 -33.02
CA TYR A 194 15.79 4.46 -32.79
C TYR A 194 16.48 5.33 -33.86
N PRO A 195 17.74 5.09 -34.27
CA PRO A 195 18.39 5.89 -35.32
C PRO A 195 17.59 6.00 -36.61
N ASN A 196 16.90 4.93 -37.00
CA ASN A 196 16.16 4.83 -38.26
C ASN A 196 14.64 4.90 -38.09
N HIS A 197 14.12 5.05 -36.87
CA HIS A 197 12.69 5.05 -36.61
C HIS A 197 12.01 6.24 -37.34
N PRO A 198 10.89 6.02 -38.07
CA PRO A 198 10.21 7.09 -38.81
C PRO A 198 9.81 8.29 -37.94
N TYR A 199 9.31 8.03 -36.73
CA TYR A 199 8.93 9.07 -35.77
C TYR A 199 10.11 9.98 -35.38
N LEU A 200 11.34 9.44 -35.30
CA LEU A 200 12.51 10.24 -34.93
C LEU A 200 13.04 11.14 -36.04
N GLN A 201 12.70 10.86 -37.31
CA GLN A 201 13.18 11.66 -38.44
C GLN A 201 12.75 13.12 -38.35
N MET A 202 11.57 13.39 -37.80
CA MET A 202 11.14 14.77 -37.57
C MET A 202 11.93 15.45 -36.45
N TRP A 203 12.26 14.74 -35.36
CA TRP A 203 12.93 15.29 -34.19
C TRP A 203 14.39 15.67 -34.46
N PHE A 204 15.07 14.95 -35.37
CA PHE A 204 16.41 15.32 -35.83
C PHE A 204 16.44 16.63 -36.63
N LYS A 205 15.33 16.95 -37.32
CA LYS A 205 15.22 18.12 -38.20
C LYS A 205 14.58 19.34 -37.54
N ARG A 206 13.66 19.11 -36.59
CA ARG A 206 12.87 20.14 -35.92
C ARG A 206 13.75 21.09 -35.09
N GLU A 207 13.42 22.38 -35.14
CA GLU A 207 14.11 23.43 -34.41
C GLU A 207 13.90 23.35 -32.89
N LEU A 208 14.87 23.84 -32.13
CA LEU A 208 14.86 23.82 -30.66
C LEU A 208 13.66 24.54 -30.06
N ARG A 209 13.32 25.73 -30.57
CA ARG A 209 12.14 26.52 -30.15
C ARG A 209 10.80 25.81 -30.36
N ARG A 210 10.77 24.75 -31.17
CA ARG A 210 9.59 23.90 -31.41
C ARG A 210 9.68 22.56 -30.68
N GLY A 211 10.61 22.40 -29.73
CA GLY A 211 10.83 21.17 -28.95
C GLY A 211 11.71 20.12 -29.64
N GLY A 212 12.31 20.44 -30.80
CA GLY A 212 13.24 19.56 -31.50
C GLY A 212 14.70 19.78 -31.09
N ASN A 213 15.65 19.19 -31.83
CA ASN A 213 17.08 19.42 -31.64
C ASN A 213 17.58 19.15 -30.20
N THR A 214 17.00 18.15 -29.50
CA THR A 214 17.48 17.70 -28.19
C THR A 214 18.07 16.29 -28.24
N VAL A 215 17.97 15.63 -29.40
CA VAL A 215 18.55 14.32 -29.70
C VAL A 215 19.38 14.39 -30.97
N LYS A 216 20.36 13.49 -31.12
CA LYS A 216 21.27 13.44 -32.27
C LYS A 216 21.32 12.04 -32.88
N ARG A 217 21.20 11.97 -34.20
CA ARG A 217 21.38 10.73 -34.96
C ARG A 217 22.86 10.45 -35.19
N LYS A 218 23.29 9.23 -34.88
CA LYS A 218 24.56 8.64 -35.34
C LYS A 218 24.25 7.47 -36.27
N LYS A 219 25.30 6.91 -36.90
CA LYS A 219 25.16 5.82 -37.88
C LYS A 219 24.46 4.60 -37.29
N ASP A 220 24.75 4.29 -36.03
CA ASP A 220 24.31 3.09 -35.32
C ASP A 220 23.70 3.38 -33.94
N ALA A 221 23.50 4.65 -33.58
CA ALA A 221 22.97 5.02 -32.27
C ALA A 221 22.11 6.30 -32.29
N LEU A 222 21.13 6.34 -31.40
CA LEU A 222 20.44 7.56 -30.99
C LEU A 222 21.18 8.13 -29.79
N VAL A 223 21.57 9.40 -29.85
CA VAL A 223 22.11 10.11 -28.69
C VAL A 223 21.04 10.98 -28.07
N ILE A 224 20.81 10.81 -26.77
CA ILE A 224 19.90 11.61 -25.95
C ILE A 224 20.69 12.50 -24.98
N PHE A 225 20.26 13.75 -24.86
CA PHE A 225 20.90 14.78 -24.01
C PHE A 225 19.94 15.40 -22.99
N ASP A 226 18.66 15.02 -23.04
CA ASP A 226 17.62 15.52 -22.15
C ASP A 226 16.70 14.37 -21.69
N ASP A 227 16.01 14.57 -20.57
CA ASP A 227 15.22 13.56 -19.88
C ASP A 227 13.71 13.62 -20.20
N ARG A 228 13.32 14.44 -21.17
CA ARG A 228 11.91 14.56 -21.58
C ARG A 228 11.45 13.35 -22.39
N PRO A 229 10.20 12.89 -22.21
CA PRO A 229 9.74 11.62 -22.76
C PRO A 229 9.48 11.64 -24.28
N HIS A 230 9.14 12.79 -24.85
CA HIS A 230 8.50 12.87 -26.18
C HIS A 230 9.35 12.27 -27.32
N THR A 231 10.67 12.24 -27.21
CA THR A 231 11.57 11.69 -28.24
C THR A 231 11.75 10.18 -28.17
N THR A 232 11.54 9.55 -27.01
CA THR A 232 11.82 8.12 -26.79
C THR A 232 10.64 7.32 -26.24
N GLN A 233 9.48 7.97 -26.08
CA GLN A 233 8.21 7.37 -25.67
C GLN A 233 7.83 6.19 -26.57
N SER A 234 7.66 5.00 -25.97
CA SER A 234 7.43 3.76 -26.72
C SER A 234 6.13 3.78 -27.55
N ASN A 235 5.07 4.43 -27.06
CA ASN A 235 3.78 4.54 -27.75
C ASN A 235 3.87 5.37 -29.05
N ASN A 236 4.68 6.42 -29.08
CA ASN A 236 5.01 7.20 -30.27
C ASN A 236 5.84 6.39 -31.28
N MET A 237 6.53 5.35 -30.79
CA MET A 237 7.27 4.37 -31.60
C MET A 237 6.41 3.16 -32.00
N GLY A 238 5.09 3.21 -31.84
CA GLY A 238 4.19 2.12 -32.22
C GLY A 238 4.17 0.93 -31.25
N ILE A 239 4.75 1.08 -30.06
CA ILE A 239 4.71 0.10 -28.99
C ILE A 239 3.72 0.53 -27.93
N ARG A 240 2.55 -0.12 -27.94
CA ARG A 240 1.50 0.03 -26.93
C ARG A 240 1.30 -1.31 -26.23
N PHE A 241 1.31 -1.30 -24.90
CA PHE A 241 1.00 -2.48 -24.10
C PHE A 241 -0.50 -2.74 -24.17
N LYS A 242 -0.90 -3.82 -24.87
CA LYS A 242 -2.32 -4.16 -25.06
C LYS A 242 -2.88 -4.98 -23.90
N VAL A 243 -1.99 -5.65 -23.18
CA VAL A 243 -2.29 -6.67 -22.19
C VAL A 243 -1.42 -6.41 -20.95
N PRO A 244 -2.00 -6.42 -19.74
CA PRO A 244 -1.24 -6.36 -18.50
C PRO A 244 -0.26 -7.53 -18.36
N GLY A 245 0.96 -7.26 -17.92
CA GLY A 245 1.94 -8.31 -17.64
C GLY A 245 3.35 -7.77 -17.46
N ARG A 246 4.27 -8.67 -17.10
CA ARG A 246 5.71 -8.36 -17.03
C ARG A 246 6.32 -8.36 -18.42
N TYR A 247 7.09 -7.34 -18.76
CA TYR A 247 7.84 -7.23 -20.00
C TYR A 247 9.32 -7.04 -19.69
N HIS A 248 10.16 -7.63 -20.53
CA HIS A 248 11.60 -7.55 -20.45
C HIS A 248 12.12 -6.54 -21.48
N ILE A 249 12.81 -5.49 -21.01
CA ILE A 249 13.45 -4.47 -21.85
C ILE A 249 14.95 -4.69 -21.77
N LYS A 250 15.61 -4.89 -22.91
CA LYS A 250 17.09 -4.87 -23.01
C LYS A 250 17.53 -3.70 -23.86
N ALA A 251 18.55 -2.98 -23.42
CA ALA A 251 19.19 -1.93 -24.19
C ALA A 251 20.71 -2.10 -24.22
N GLU A 252 21.33 -1.76 -25.34
CA GLU A 252 22.77 -1.56 -25.46
C GLU A 252 23.03 -0.06 -25.52
N ALA A 253 23.71 0.47 -24.50
CA ALA A 253 23.95 1.90 -24.35
C ALA A 253 25.41 2.19 -23.96
N HIS A 254 25.89 3.38 -24.29
CA HIS A 254 27.20 3.88 -23.87
C HIS A 254 27.16 5.38 -23.58
N ALA A 255 28.09 5.84 -22.74
CA ALA A 255 28.27 7.25 -22.49
C ALA A 255 28.79 7.96 -23.75
N PHE A 256 28.22 9.13 -24.07
CA PHE A 256 28.55 9.91 -25.25
C PHE A 256 29.14 11.27 -24.86
N GLN A 257 30.33 11.59 -25.38
CA GLN A 257 31.08 12.82 -25.04
C GLN A 257 31.39 12.99 -23.53
N ALA A 258 31.17 11.94 -22.74
CA ALA A 258 31.32 11.99 -21.30
C ALA A 258 32.77 11.82 -20.85
N ARG A 259 33.15 12.56 -19.81
CA ARG A 259 34.47 12.45 -19.14
C ARG A 259 34.36 11.67 -17.84
N THR A 260 33.19 11.73 -17.22
CA THR A 260 32.81 10.97 -16.03
C THR A 260 31.73 9.95 -16.36
N PRO A 261 31.45 8.98 -15.46
CA PRO A 261 30.29 8.11 -15.61
C PRO A 261 29.00 8.93 -15.71
N VAL A 262 28.10 8.52 -16.62
CA VAL A 262 26.76 9.10 -16.77
C VAL A 262 25.70 8.05 -16.50
N THR A 263 24.54 8.48 -16.04
CA THR A 263 23.45 7.55 -15.70
C THR A 263 22.50 7.38 -16.89
N PHE A 264 22.20 6.14 -17.26
CA PHE A 264 21.13 5.79 -18.18
C PHE A 264 19.92 5.27 -17.40
N CYS A 265 18.76 5.88 -17.65
CA CYS A 265 17.51 5.54 -17.00
C CYS A 265 16.44 5.09 -18.00
N ILE A 266 15.60 4.18 -17.55
CA ILE A 266 14.32 3.85 -18.18
C ILE A 266 13.22 4.22 -17.19
N TYR A 267 12.25 4.98 -17.66
CA TYR A 267 11.08 5.38 -16.89
C TYR A 267 9.82 4.75 -17.47
N ARG A 268 8.88 4.36 -16.61
CA ARG A 268 7.47 4.09 -16.98
C ARG A 268 6.67 5.37 -16.79
N GLY A 269 5.83 5.67 -17.77
CA GLY A 269 4.86 6.77 -17.72
C GLY A 269 3.48 6.28 -18.11
N ASN A 270 2.46 7.03 -17.68
CA ASN A 270 1.07 6.81 -18.08
C ASN A 270 0.38 8.18 -18.22
N ASP A 271 -0.16 8.45 -19.41
CA ASP A 271 -0.74 9.76 -19.74
C ASP A 271 -2.01 10.08 -18.92
N LEU A 272 -2.66 9.07 -18.33
CA LEU A 272 -3.83 9.26 -17.46
C LEU A 272 -3.44 9.62 -16.03
N GLY A 273 -2.27 9.16 -15.56
CA GLY A 273 -1.82 9.37 -14.18
C GLY A 273 -0.87 10.56 -14.02
N GLY A 274 -0.18 10.99 -15.09
CA GLY A 274 0.87 12.01 -14.99
C GLY A 274 2.07 11.60 -14.13
N VAL A 275 2.11 10.35 -13.67
CA VAL A 275 3.17 9.80 -12.82
C VAL A 275 4.29 9.24 -13.68
N ARG A 276 5.52 9.62 -13.34
CA ARG A 276 6.78 9.09 -13.86
C ARG A 276 7.39 8.18 -12.81
N GLU A 277 7.62 6.93 -13.17
CA GLU A 277 8.24 5.92 -12.32
C GLU A 277 9.63 5.56 -12.88
N LEU A 278 10.68 5.62 -12.06
CA LEU A 278 12.00 5.12 -12.45
C LEU A 278 11.98 3.59 -12.32
N ILE A 279 12.09 2.88 -13.45
CA ILE A 279 12.03 1.41 -13.47
C ILE A 279 13.42 0.78 -13.62
N GLY A 280 14.40 1.52 -14.11
CA GLY A 280 15.79 1.04 -14.15
C GLY A 280 16.78 2.18 -14.31
N SER A 281 17.95 2.02 -13.68
CA SER A 281 19.06 2.99 -13.70
C SER A 281 20.39 2.26 -13.73
N TRP A 282 21.30 2.69 -14.63
CA TRP A 282 22.62 2.09 -14.78
C TRP A 282 23.68 3.16 -15.06
N GLN A 283 24.79 3.08 -14.33
CA GLN A 283 25.99 3.87 -14.62
C GLN A 283 26.68 3.38 -15.90
N LEU A 284 26.99 4.30 -16.81
CA LEU A 284 27.70 4.06 -18.06
C LEU A 284 29.07 4.74 -18.00
N ASN A 285 30.13 3.94 -18.05
CA ASN A 285 31.49 4.46 -18.04
C ASN A 285 31.91 4.94 -19.45
N PRO A 286 32.66 6.05 -19.57
CA PRO A 286 33.21 6.52 -20.84
C PRO A 286 33.96 5.42 -21.61
N GLY A 287 33.70 5.33 -22.92
CA GLY A 287 34.36 4.39 -23.82
C GLY A 287 33.95 2.91 -23.68
N LYS A 288 33.03 2.57 -22.77
CA LYS A 288 32.60 1.18 -22.53
C LYS A 288 31.10 1.00 -22.80
N PRO A 289 30.71 0.38 -23.93
CA PRO A 289 29.34 -0.06 -24.13
C PRO A 289 28.90 -1.04 -23.05
N ARG A 290 27.64 -0.90 -22.63
CA ARG A 290 27.01 -1.73 -21.61
C ARG A 290 25.67 -2.24 -22.10
N GLN A 291 25.43 -3.53 -21.93
CA GLN A 291 24.10 -4.09 -22.03
C GLN A 291 23.41 -3.97 -20.68
N VAL A 292 22.19 -3.47 -20.69
CA VAL A 292 21.34 -3.31 -19.51
C VAL A 292 19.99 -3.94 -19.75
N ALA A 293 19.34 -4.38 -18.69
CA ALA A 293 18.03 -5.02 -18.78
C ALA A 293 17.19 -4.74 -17.54
N VAL A 294 15.89 -4.62 -17.73
CA VAL A 294 14.88 -4.49 -16.68
C VAL A 294 13.65 -5.32 -17.04
N GLU A 295 13.07 -5.98 -16.04
CA GLU A 295 11.71 -6.52 -16.12
C GLU A 295 10.78 -5.62 -15.35
N HIS A 296 9.71 -5.16 -15.99
CA HIS A 296 8.70 -4.33 -15.34
C HIS A 296 7.30 -4.74 -15.75
N TYR A 297 6.35 -4.53 -14.84
CA TYR A 297 4.94 -4.78 -15.13
C TYR A 297 4.35 -3.56 -15.84
N PHE A 298 3.68 -3.78 -16.98
CA PHE A 298 3.01 -2.73 -17.74
C PHE A 298 1.54 -3.06 -17.91
N THR A 299 0.71 -2.02 -17.82
CA THR A 299 -0.73 -2.06 -18.05
C THR A 299 -1.12 -1.27 -19.30
N PRO A 300 -2.33 -1.51 -19.88
CA PRO A 300 -2.82 -0.69 -20.98
C PRO A 300 -2.84 0.81 -20.65
N GLY A 301 -2.26 1.61 -21.55
CA GLY A 301 -2.07 3.05 -21.36
C GLY A 301 -0.64 3.42 -20.94
N ASP A 302 0.12 2.46 -20.43
CA ASP A 302 1.53 2.69 -20.10
C ASP A 302 2.38 2.85 -21.36
N TYR A 303 3.50 3.53 -21.15
CA TYR A 303 4.64 3.56 -22.04
C TYR A 303 5.92 3.57 -21.20
N PHE A 304 7.03 3.24 -21.83
CA PHE A 304 8.33 3.58 -21.27
C PHE A 304 9.01 4.62 -22.15
N TYR A 305 9.98 5.33 -21.57
CA TYR A 305 10.87 6.20 -22.31
C TYR A 305 12.27 6.16 -21.70
N LEU A 306 13.23 6.61 -22.50
CA LEU A 306 14.65 6.55 -22.21
C LEU A 306 15.13 7.95 -21.87
N ALA A 307 15.91 8.07 -20.80
CA ALA A 307 16.43 9.35 -20.35
C ALA A 307 17.84 9.21 -19.80
N PRO A 308 18.73 10.18 -20.06
CA PRO A 308 19.97 10.30 -19.30
C PRO A 308 19.70 10.98 -17.96
N ALA A 309 20.58 10.75 -16.99
CA ALA A 309 20.67 11.49 -15.74
C ALA A 309 22.14 11.78 -15.42
N ASP A 310 22.38 12.75 -14.53
CA ASP A 310 23.72 13.14 -14.08
C ASP A 310 24.65 13.56 -15.23
N LEU A 311 24.12 14.32 -16.20
CA LEU A 311 24.91 14.84 -17.32
C LEU A 311 25.57 16.17 -16.97
N ASP A 312 26.89 16.26 -17.19
CA ASP A 312 27.56 17.55 -17.20
C ASP A 312 27.18 18.41 -18.41
N CYS A 313 27.24 19.72 -18.22
CA CYS A 313 26.99 20.71 -19.25
C CYS A 313 28.08 20.71 -20.34
N ASP A 314 27.88 21.47 -21.42
CA ASP A 314 28.97 21.71 -22.39
C ASP A 314 30.16 22.45 -21.73
N PRO A 315 31.34 22.53 -22.39
CA PRO A 315 32.51 23.22 -21.83
C PRO A 315 32.30 24.71 -21.49
N ASN A 316 31.20 25.33 -21.92
CA ASN A 316 30.82 26.70 -21.58
C ASN A 316 29.73 26.75 -20.50
N GLY A 317 29.45 25.63 -19.82
CA GLY A 317 28.44 25.52 -18.76
C GLY A 317 26.98 25.56 -19.25
N ARG A 318 26.74 25.36 -20.55
CA ARG A 318 25.38 25.43 -21.13
C ARG A 318 24.77 24.03 -21.23
N LYS A 319 23.45 23.93 -21.05
CA LYS A 319 22.68 22.69 -21.30
C LYS A 319 22.27 22.58 -22.76
N VAL A 320 21.86 21.38 -23.20
CA VAL A 320 21.40 21.15 -24.57
C VAL A 320 20.26 22.08 -24.99
N LEU A 321 19.40 22.51 -24.07
CA LEU A 321 18.29 23.42 -24.38
C LEU A 321 18.69 24.86 -24.69
N ALA A 322 19.94 25.24 -24.40
CA ALA A 322 20.45 26.57 -24.73
C ALA A 322 21.08 26.63 -26.14
N VAL A 323 21.57 25.50 -26.66
CA VAL A 323 22.40 25.48 -27.88
C VAL A 323 21.90 24.49 -28.93
N GLY A 324 21.17 23.45 -28.52
CA GLY A 324 20.67 22.38 -29.36
C GLY A 324 21.69 21.27 -29.64
N ALA A 325 21.20 20.05 -29.81
CA ALA A 325 21.96 18.81 -29.92
C ALA A 325 22.91 18.74 -31.12
N ARG A 326 22.67 19.53 -32.19
CA ARG A 326 23.58 19.64 -33.34
C ARG A 326 24.96 20.13 -32.90
N ASP A 327 24.98 21.24 -32.16
CA ASP A 327 26.17 21.97 -31.75
C ASP A 327 26.60 21.69 -30.29
N TYR A 328 25.78 20.94 -29.55
CA TYR A 328 26.04 20.57 -28.16
C TYR A 328 27.30 19.69 -28.01
N ARG A 329 28.24 20.15 -27.18
CA ARG A 329 29.50 19.47 -26.86
C ARG A 329 29.53 18.86 -25.46
N GLY A 330 28.43 18.90 -24.71
CA GLY A 330 28.30 18.27 -23.39
C GLY A 330 27.99 16.78 -23.46
N GLU A 331 27.79 16.17 -22.30
CA GLU A 331 27.61 14.73 -22.15
C GLU A 331 26.22 14.26 -22.57
N GLY A 332 26.09 13.00 -22.95
CA GLY A 332 24.81 12.36 -23.26
C GLY A 332 24.89 10.84 -23.18
N VAL A 333 23.79 10.18 -23.51
CA VAL A 333 23.71 8.71 -23.58
C VAL A 333 23.41 8.29 -25.02
N ALA A 334 24.21 7.38 -25.56
CA ALA A 334 24.00 6.79 -26.88
C ALA A 334 23.38 5.40 -26.75
N ILE A 335 22.24 5.18 -27.40
CA ILE A 335 21.49 3.92 -27.42
C ILE A 335 21.64 3.30 -28.80
N ARG A 336 22.29 2.14 -28.86
CA ARG A 336 22.55 1.42 -30.11
C ARG A 336 21.39 0.52 -30.49
N ARG A 337 20.86 -0.22 -29.51
CA ARG A 337 19.81 -1.23 -29.71
C ARG A 337 18.89 -1.26 -28.50
N LEU A 338 17.59 -1.42 -28.74
CA LEU A 338 16.63 -1.77 -27.69
C LEU A 338 15.71 -2.89 -28.18
N THR A 339 15.49 -3.89 -27.33
CA THR A 339 14.52 -4.97 -27.57
C THR A 339 13.52 -5.03 -26.42
N LEU A 340 12.25 -5.17 -26.76
CA LEU A 340 11.15 -5.43 -25.83
C LEU A 340 10.61 -6.83 -26.08
N GLU A 341 10.52 -7.63 -25.02
CA GLU A 341 9.90 -8.95 -25.05
C GLU A 341 8.80 -9.01 -23.98
N GLY A 342 7.64 -9.57 -24.33
CA GLY A 342 6.60 -9.85 -23.36
C GLY A 342 5.18 -9.71 -23.91
N PRO A 343 4.17 -9.95 -23.05
CA PRO A 343 4.31 -10.28 -21.64
C PRO A 343 4.98 -11.65 -21.44
N LEU A 344 5.76 -11.80 -20.37
CA LEU A 344 6.62 -12.97 -20.07
C LEU A 344 5.84 -14.20 -19.57
N GLU A 345 4.52 -14.24 -19.81
CA GLU A 345 3.62 -15.29 -19.37
C GLU A 345 3.96 -16.64 -20.04
N LYS A 346 4.26 -17.65 -19.21
CA LYS A 346 4.58 -19.01 -19.67
C LYS A 346 3.36 -19.68 -20.31
N GLN A 347 2.19 -19.49 -19.72
CA GLN A 347 0.91 -20.06 -20.14
C GLN A 347 -0.13 -18.99 -20.44
N TRP A 348 -1.17 -19.37 -21.19
CA TRP A 348 -2.27 -18.46 -21.54
C TRP A 348 -3.64 -19.19 -21.47
N PRO A 349 -4.71 -18.61 -20.89
CA PRO A 349 -4.75 -17.41 -20.03
C PRO A 349 -3.68 -17.40 -18.94
N PRO A 350 -3.25 -16.22 -18.46
CA PRO A 350 -2.11 -16.09 -17.56
C PRO A 350 -2.36 -16.77 -16.21
N GLU A 351 -1.28 -17.00 -15.46
CA GLU A 351 -1.33 -17.73 -14.18
C GLU A 351 -2.30 -17.10 -13.18
N ARG A 352 -2.34 -15.77 -13.09
CA ARG A 352 -3.30 -15.03 -12.26
C ARG A 352 -4.77 -15.37 -12.56
N THR A 353 -5.14 -15.44 -13.85
CA THR A 353 -6.51 -15.79 -14.28
C THR A 353 -6.84 -17.22 -13.88
N ARG A 354 -5.90 -18.14 -14.10
CA ARG A 354 -6.07 -19.56 -13.76
C ARG A 354 -6.17 -19.77 -12.24
N LYS A 355 -5.32 -19.10 -11.45
CA LYS A 355 -5.35 -19.15 -9.98
C LYS A 355 -6.67 -18.61 -9.41
N LEU A 356 -7.16 -17.50 -9.95
CA LEU A 356 -8.46 -16.93 -9.55
C LEU A 356 -9.61 -17.88 -9.88
N LEU A 357 -9.67 -18.40 -11.11
CA LEU A 357 -10.81 -19.21 -11.55
C LEU A 357 -10.79 -20.64 -11.00
N GLY A 358 -9.60 -21.19 -10.70
CA GLY A 358 -9.42 -22.53 -10.16
C GLY A 358 -9.65 -23.61 -11.21
N ASP A 359 -10.38 -24.65 -10.82
CA ASP A 359 -10.65 -25.82 -11.67
C ASP A 359 -11.70 -25.49 -12.75
N VAL A 360 -11.23 -24.90 -13.85
CA VAL A 360 -12.02 -24.63 -15.06
C VAL A 360 -11.20 -24.97 -16.30
N GLU A 361 -11.88 -25.38 -17.36
CA GLU A 361 -11.26 -25.57 -18.66
C GLU A 361 -11.29 -24.27 -19.47
N PHE A 362 -10.28 -24.08 -20.32
CA PHE A 362 -10.20 -22.93 -21.23
C PHE A 362 -10.21 -23.42 -22.67
N ARG A 363 -11.21 -22.98 -23.44
CA ARG A 363 -11.33 -23.31 -24.86
C ARG A 363 -11.00 -22.09 -25.72
N ALA A 364 -10.05 -22.23 -26.63
CA ALA A 364 -9.74 -21.17 -27.59
C ALA A 364 -10.90 -21.03 -28.59
N GLY A 365 -11.37 -19.80 -28.76
CA GLY A 365 -12.37 -19.41 -29.75
C GLY A 365 -11.74 -19.02 -31.10
N PRO A 366 -12.56 -18.78 -32.13
CA PRO A 366 -12.09 -18.54 -33.50
C PRO A 366 -11.19 -17.30 -33.63
N LYS A 367 -11.38 -16.29 -32.78
CA LYS A 367 -10.59 -15.04 -32.78
C LYS A 367 -9.39 -15.10 -31.82
N GLY A 368 -9.10 -16.27 -31.24
CA GLY A 368 -8.03 -16.49 -30.28
C GLY A 368 -8.38 -16.12 -28.84
N ASN A 369 -9.56 -15.53 -28.58
CA ASN A 369 -10.07 -15.31 -27.23
C ASN A 369 -10.41 -16.66 -26.57
N TYR A 370 -10.34 -16.74 -25.25
CA TYR A 370 -10.61 -17.96 -24.51
C TYR A 370 -11.99 -17.91 -23.86
N ALA A 371 -12.77 -18.97 -24.03
CA ALA A 371 -14.01 -19.18 -23.31
C ALA A 371 -13.75 -20.08 -22.10
N ILE A 372 -14.43 -19.78 -20.99
CA ILE A 372 -14.41 -20.60 -19.78
C ILE A 372 -15.42 -21.74 -19.97
N VAL A 373 -14.98 -22.97 -19.78
CA VAL A 373 -15.83 -24.16 -19.77
C VAL A 373 -15.87 -24.70 -18.34
N LEU A 374 -17.07 -24.72 -17.77
CA LEU A 374 -17.28 -25.14 -16.39
C LEU A 374 -17.60 -26.63 -16.31
N GLY A 375 -16.98 -27.35 -15.37
CA GLY A 375 -17.36 -28.71 -15.01
C GLY A 375 -18.56 -28.81 -14.06
N LYS A 376 -19.02 -27.66 -13.53
CA LYS A 376 -20.14 -27.55 -12.58
C LYS A 376 -21.00 -26.32 -12.86
N SER A 377 -22.07 -26.13 -12.09
CA SER A 377 -22.92 -24.95 -12.25
C SER A 377 -22.13 -23.66 -12.00
N PRO A 378 -22.44 -22.54 -12.69
CA PRO A 378 -21.81 -21.25 -12.42
C PRO A 378 -21.85 -20.85 -10.94
N MET A 379 -22.97 -21.10 -10.26
CA MET A 379 -23.15 -20.78 -8.85
C MET A 379 -22.19 -21.56 -7.94
N GLU A 380 -22.03 -22.86 -8.17
CA GLU A 380 -21.10 -23.68 -7.39
C GLU A 380 -19.64 -23.30 -7.67
N GLN A 381 -19.28 -22.98 -8.91
CA GLN A 381 -17.93 -22.49 -9.22
C GLN A 381 -17.62 -21.17 -8.51
N ILE A 382 -18.57 -20.21 -8.50
CA ILE A 382 -18.40 -18.94 -7.79
C ILE A 382 -18.24 -19.18 -6.29
N LYS A 383 -19.05 -20.07 -5.70
CA LYS A 383 -18.95 -20.45 -4.28
C LYS A 383 -17.55 -20.98 -3.94
N GLU A 384 -17.00 -21.87 -4.76
CA GLU A 384 -15.64 -22.41 -4.57
C GLU A 384 -14.55 -21.34 -4.70
N ILE A 385 -14.69 -20.42 -5.64
CA ILE A 385 -13.77 -19.28 -5.76
C ILE A 385 -13.82 -18.43 -4.48
N VAL A 386 -15.01 -18.08 -3.98
CA VAL A 386 -15.16 -17.33 -2.73
C VAL A 386 -14.58 -18.09 -1.54
N SER A 387 -14.84 -19.40 -1.42
CA SER A 387 -14.27 -20.22 -0.34
C SER A 387 -12.73 -20.18 -0.34
N ARG A 388 -12.10 -20.11 -1.52
CA ARG A 388 -10.64 -20.08 -1.65
C ARG A 388 -10.04 -18.71 -1.37
N ILE A 389 -10.62 -17.64 -1.93
CA ILE A 389 -10.03 -16.29 -1.83
C ILE A 389 -10.50 -15.53 -0.58
N GLY A 390 -11.71 -15.83 -0.09
CA GLY A 390 -12.37 -15.09 0.97
C GLY A 390 -11.60 -15.07 2.28
N PRO A 391 -10.98 -16.17 2.75
CA PRO A 391 -10.20 -16.14 3.98
C PRO A 391 -9.04 -15.13 3.94
N ARG A 392 -8.35 -15.03 2.80
CA ARG A 392 -7.26 -14.07 2.59
C ARG A 392 -7.79 -12.65 2.37
N ALA A 393 -8.87 -12.50 1.59
CA ALA A 393 -9.47 -11.20 1.31
C ALA A 393 -10.04 -10.54 2.57
N LEU A 394 -10.76 -11.31 3.39
CA LEU A 394 -11.40 -10.85 4.62
C LEU A 394 -10.49 -10.98 5.86
N ARG A 395 -9.30 -11.58 5.68
CA ARG A 395 -8.27 -11.73 6.72
C ARG A 395 -8.77 -12.48 7.96
N ARG A 396 -9.66 -13.45 7.75
CA ARG A 396 -10.23 -14.33 8.78
C ARG A 396 -10.83 -15.58 8.14
N PRO A 397 -11.03 -16.68 8.89
CA PRO A 397 -11.86 -17.78 8.43
C PRO A 397 -13.27 -17.30 8.04
N LEU A 398 -13.80 -17.87 6.96
CA LEU A 398 -15.20 -17.68 6.59
C LEU A 398 -16.10 -18.56 7.46
N ARG A 399 -17.29 -18.07 7.80
CA ARG A 399 -18.36 -18.89 8.35
C ARG A 399 -18.91 -19.80 7.26
N ASP A 400 -19.40 -20.98 7.61
CA ASP A 400 -19.88 -21.99 6.66
C ASP A 400 -20.96 -21.47 5.68
N THR A 401 -21.74 -20.48 6.09
CA THR A 401 -22.81 -19.89 5.28
C THR A 401 -22.33 -18.77 4.35
N GLU A 402 -21.16 -18.17 4.60
CA GLU A 402 -20.67 -16.99 3.88
C GLU A 402 -20.36 -17.27 2.42
N PRO A 403 -19.66 -18.35 2.02
CA PRO A 403 -19.39 -18.61 0.60
C PRO A 403 -20.67 -18.65 -0.24
N LYS A 404 -21.73 -19.28 0.29
CA LYS A 404 -23.04 -19.36 -0.37
C LYS A 404 -23.70 -17.99 -0.44
N ALA A 405 -23.65 -17.20 0.64
CA ALA A 405 -24.24 -15.88 0.68
C ALA A 405 -23.58 -14.93 -0.34
N TRP A 406 -22.25 -14.94 -0.42
CA TRP A 406 -21.51 -14.17 -1.43
C TRP A 406 -21.83 -14.62 -2.85
N ALA A 407 -21.81 -15.93 -3.11
CA ALA A 407 -22.12 -16.46 -4.44
C ALA A 407 -23.54 -16.09 -4.90
N ALA A 408 -24.50 -16.01 -3.98
CA ALA A 408 -25.88 -15.64 -4.28
C ALA A 408 -26.02 -14.24 -4.91
N LEU A 409 -25.05 -13.34 -4.75
CA LEU A 409 -25.05 -12.03 -5.43
C LEU A 409 -24.99 -12.15 -6.96
N ALA A 410 -24.47 -13.27 -7.48
CA ALA A 410 -24.44 -13.54 -8.92
C ALA A 410 -25.80 -13.96 -9.48
N LYS A 411 -26.77 -14.33 -8.63
CA LYS A 411 -28.04 -14.94 -9.05
C LYS A 411 -28.79 -14.09 -10.10
N PRO A 412 -29.00 -12.77 -9.93
CA PRO A 412 -29.71 -11.97 -10.93
C PRO A 412 -28.99 -11.92 -12.28
N VAL A 413 -27.65 -11.95 -12.28
CA VAL A 413 -26.84 -11.97 -13.51
C VAL A 413 -27.00 -13.30 -14.23
N LEU A 414 -26.92 -14.41 -13.50
CA LEU A 414 -27.05 -15.75 -14.04
C LEU A 414 -28.46 -16.03 -14.58
N GLU A 415 -29.50 -15.61 -13.85
CA GLU A 415 -30.91 -15.75 -14.29
C GLU A 415 -31.21 -14.91 -15.53
N SER A 416 -30.53 -13.78 -15.72
CA SER A 416 -30.62 -12.97 -16.95
C SER A 416 -29.85 -13.53 -18.15
N GLY A 417 -29.17 -14.68 -18.01
CA GLY A 417 -28.43 -15.32 -19.11
C GLY A 417 -27.09 -14.66 -19.47
N ARG A 418 -26.61 -13.71 -18.67
CA ARG A 418 -25.34 -12.99 -18.90
C ARG A 418 -24.08 -13.81 -18.60
N GLY A 419 -24.25 -14.99 -17.98
CA GLY A 419 -23.21 -16.01 -17.85
C GLY A 419 -22.31 -15.86 -16.62
N PHE A 420 -21.40 -16.84 -16.48
CA PHE A 420 -20.55 -17.01 -15.30
C PHE A 420 -19.60 -15.85 -15.04
N GLU A 421 -18.89 -15.36 -16.06
CA GLU A 421 -17.87 -14.32 -15.90
C GLU A 421 -18.47 -13.05 -15.29
N GLU A 422 -19.60 -12.58 -15.83
CA GLU A 422 -20.27 -11.38 -15.32
C GLU A 422 -20.84 -11.60 -13.92
N GLY A 423 -21.37 -12.79 -13.63
CA GLY A 423 -21.80 -13.17 -12.28
C GLY A 423 -20.66 -13.13 -11.27
N LEU A 424 -19.51 -13.69 -11.63
CA LEU A 424 -18.31 -13.67 -10.79
C LEU A 424 -17.81 -12.24 -10.56
N ARG A 425 -17.79 -11.40 -11.61
CA ARG A 425 -17.39 -9.99 -11.50
C ARG A 425 -18.22 -9.23 -10.48
N VAL A 426 -19.54 -9.43 -10.44
CA VAL A 426 -20.41 -8.80 -9.43
C VAL A 426 -20.02 -9.23 -8.01
N VAL A 427 -19.77 -10.53 -7.80
CA VAL A 427 -19.40 -11.07 -6.49
C VAL A 427 -18.04 -10.54 -6.04
N LEU A 428 -17.04 -10.57 -6.92
CA LEU A 428 -15.70 -10.06 -6.62
C LEU A 428 -15.73 -8.56 -6.34
N ARG A 429 -16.43 -7.76 -7.15
CA ARG A 429 -16.54 -6.31 -6.93
C ARG A 429 -17.16 -5.99 -5.57
N ALA A 430 -18.20 -6.73 -5.19
CA ALA A 430 -18.85 -6.58 -3.89
C ALA A 430 -17.91 -6.96 -2.74
N LEU A 431 -17.20 -8.10 -2.86
CA LEU A 431 -16.24 -8.56 -1.86
C LEU A 431 -15.09 -7.56 -1.67
N LEU A 432 -14.46 -7.10 -2.77
CA LEU A 432 -13.30 -6.20 -2.76
C LEU A 432 -13.63 -4.74 -2.42
N SER A 433 -14.91 -4.44 -2.22
CA SER A 433 -15.40 -3.11 -1.81
C SER A 433 -16.23 -3.19 -0.52
N SER A 434 -16.27 -4.34 0.15
CA SER A 434 -17.04 -4.53 1.38
C SER A 434 -16.34 -3.88 2.58
N PRO A 435 -17.08 -3.48 3.63
CA PRO A 435 -16.46 -2.98 4.86
C PRO A 435 -15.41 -3.94 5.43
N GLU A 436 -15.69 -5.24 5.46
CA GLU A 436 -14.76 -6.25 5.99
C GLU A 436 -13.45 -6.34 5.19
N PHE A 437 -13.50 -6.06 3.88
CA PHE A 437 -12.30 -5.96 3.06
C PHE A 437 -11.59 -4.61 3.22
N LEU A 438 -12.36 -3.51 3.29
CA LEU A 438 -11.82 -2.16 3.29
C LEU A 438 -11.30 -1.69 4.64
N TYR A 439 -11.70 -2.31 5.75
CA TYR A 439 -11.33 -1.86 7.08
C TYR A 439 -10.51 -2.91 7.83
N HIS A 440 -9.59 -2.41 8.64
CA HIS A 440 -9.05 -3.14 9.76
C HIS A 440 -10.04 -3.03 10.92
N GLU A 441 -10.76 -4.10 11.17
CA GLU A 441 -11.57 -4.26 12.35
C GLU A 441 -10.76 -5.00 13.43
N ALA A 442 -10.89 -4.55 14.68
CA ALA A 442 -10.33 -5.23 15.83
C ALA A 442 -11.45 -5.54 16.79
N ALA A 443 -11.79 -6.83 16.93
CA ALA A 443 -12.70 -7.26 17.97
C ALA A 443 -12.11 -6.89 19.35
N PRO A 444 -12.93 -6.44 20.31
CA PRO A 444 -12.47 -6.25 21.67
C PRO A 444 -12.00 -7.57 22.29
N GLY A 445 -10.93 -7.52 23.10
CA GLY A 445 -10.36 -8.69 23.76
C GLY A 445 -8.99 -9.17 23.22
N PRO A 446 -8.59 -10.43 23.52
CA PRO A 446 -7.33 -10.99 23.02
C PRO A 446 -7.36 -11.13 21.49
N LEU A 447 -6.20 -10.93 20.86
CA LEU A 447 -6.07 -11.13 19.42
C LEU A 447 -5.99 -12.62 19.12
N ASP A 448 -6.74 -13.08 18.13
CA ASP A 448 -6.51 -14.37 17.51
C ASP A 448 -5.31 -14.33 16.55
N ASP A 449 -4.90 -15.50 16.08
CA ASP A 449 -3.72 -15.66 15.22
C ASP A 449 -3.87 -14.87 13.90
N TYR A 450 -5.08 -14.83 13.32
CA TYR A 450 -5.37 -14.05 12.11
C TYR A 450 -5.24 -12.55 12.32
N ALA A 451 -5.76 -12.03 13.43
CA ALA A 451 -5.66 -10.63 13.79
C ALA A 451 -4.22 -10.21 14.07
N LEU A 452 -3.42 -11.09 14.69
CA LEU A 452 -2.00 -10.86 14.93
C LEU A 452 -1.20 -10.86 13.60
N ALA A 453 -1.39 -11.89 12.78
CA ALA A 453 -0.79 -12.03 11.45
C ALA A 453 -1.08 -10.80 10.57
N THR A 454 -2.35 -10.40 10.51
CA THR A 454 -2.80 -9.21 9.78
C THR A 454 -2.11 -7.95 10.28
N ARG A 455 -2.04 -7.73 11.60
CA ARG A 455 -1.40 -6.52 12.12
C ARG A 455 0.09 -6.49 11.77
N LEU A 456 0.77 -7.63 11.87
CA LEU A 456 2.19 -7.72 11.55
C LEU A 456 2.45 -7.51 10.06
N SER A 457 1.66 -8.13 9.18
CA SER A 457 1.84 -8.03 7.72
C SER A 457 1.61 -6.60 7.21
N TYR A 458 0.56 -5.93 7.68
CA TYR A 458 0.27 -4.54 7.27
C TYR A 458 1.27 -3.54 7.87
N LEU A 459 1.81 -3.82 9.06
CA LEU A 459 2.91 -3.02 9.63
C LEU A 459 4.21 -3.16 8.81
N LEU A 460 4.58 -4.39 8.43
CA LEU A 460 5.88 -4.67 7.81
C LEU A 460 5.91 -4.41 6.30
N TRP A 461 4.86 -4.79 5.57
CA TRP A 461 4.83 -4.72 4.10
C TRP A 461 3.50 -4.23 3.53
N LYS A 462 2.60 -3.66 4.36
CA LYS A 462 1.35 -3.02 3.93
C LYS A 462 0.40 -3.92 3.13
N SER A 463 0.45 -5.23 3.33
CA SER A 463 -0.43 -6.17 2.62
C SER A 463 -0.86 -7.35 3.51
N LEU A 464 -1.69 -8.22 2.94
CA LEU A 464 -2.20 -9.43 3.58
C LEU A 464 -1.08 -10.38 4.04
N PRO A 465 -1.32 -11.16 5.12
CA PRO A 465 -0.35 -12.15 5.57
C PRO A 465 -0.17 -13.26 4.52
N ASP A 466 1.05 -13.77 4.40
CA ASP A 466 1.34 -14.92 3.55
C ASP A 466 0.94 -16.24 4.24
N ASP A 467 1.06 -17.34 3.50
CA ASP A 467 0.65 -18.66 3.99
C ASP A 467 1.59 -19.22 5.08
N GLN A 468 2.76 -18.60 5.33
CA GLN A 468 3.65 -18.98 6.41
C GLN A 468 3.29 -18.25 7.72
N LEU A 469 2.76 -17.03 7.60
CA LEU A 469 2.34 -16.21 8.73
C LEU A 469 0.92 -16.56 9.24
N LEU A 470 0.07 -17.12 8.39
CA LEU A 470 -1.24 -17.71 8.73
C LEU A 470 -1.09 -19.16 9.20
#